data_AF-A0A5S3UGD1-F1
#
_entry.id   AF-A0A5S3UGD1-F1
#
_cell.length_a   1.000
_cell.length_b   1.000
_cell.length_c   1.000
_cell.angle_alpha   90.00
_cell.angle_beta   90.00
_cell.angle_gamma   90.00
#
_symmetry.space_group_name_H-M   'P 1'
#
loop_
_entity.id
_entity.type
_entity.pdbx_description
1 polymer ?
#
loop_
_entity_poly.entity_id
_entity_poly.type
_entity_poly.pdbx_seq_one_letter_code
_entity_poly.pdbx_strand_id
1 'polypeptide(L)'
;MSQLPQDPSLLDIFKERLSNPFLFTYFWVFCSLNWKTILWLLLEPGEISKKLFLLESQHPWDWWTPIWVAAVLVAILPWVNAIVEILKRLAENTTNQLLSKKGWKEMVVPEIHEATKLKNHDLEIQLDRAEARQSKLIEDNQSLSNKLHETSQHNKDLLAIRERDKKNTEESERYIHTLEGKLETAQQNAEEVIKVYNDLKFEFEKLKKNSESTDLDSLEKEVSDIQINLPGLLDNNKPINSKYLQKLRRQQEMLLPIASQLAKMDSIFRDASHIHALQKQALRSNRLFTKKD
;
A
#
# COMPACT_ATOMS: atom_id res chain seq x y z
N MET A 1 55.00 38.29 26.11
CA MET A 1 55.66 37.34 27.04
C MET A 1 55.63 35.97 26.40
N SER A 2 56.77 35.56 25.87
CA SER A 2 57.03 34.23 25.33
C SER A 2 56.88 33.19 26.45
N GLN A 3 55.97 32.23 26.27
CA GLN A 3 55.89 31.06 27.15
C GLN A 3 57.14 30.22 26.89
N LEU A 4 58.04 30.17 27.88
CA LEU A 4 59.13 29.20 27.91
C LEU A 4 58.52 27.79 27.95
N PRO A 5 59.07 26.80 27.21
CA PRO A 5 58.65 25.42 27.36
C PRO A 5 58.96 25.00 28.80
N GLN A 6 57.94 24.57 29.54
CA GLN A 6 58.20 23.90 30.81
C GLN A 6 58.77 22.53 30.48
N ASP A 7 60.07 22.36 30.73
CA ASP A 7 60.72 21.06 30.65
C ASP A 7 59.95 20.11 31.59
N PRO A 8 59.47 18.96 31.09
CA PRO A 8 58.73 18.03 31.91
C PRO A 8 59.60 17.61 33.10
N SER A 9 59.09 17.84 34.31
CA SER A 9 59.77 17.42 35.54
C SER A 9 60.08 15.93 35.43
N LEU A 10 61.24 15.48 35.89
CA LEU A 10 61.60 14.05 35.89
C LEU A 10 60.49 13.20 36.51
N LEU A 11 59.79 13.74 37.50
CA LEU A 11 58.66 13.11 38.16
C LEU A 11 57.47 12.91 37.19
N ASP A 12 57.21 13.85 36.29
CA ASP A 12 56.16 13.72 35.27
C ASP A 12 56.51 12.67 34.23
N ILE A 13 57.78 12.59 33.81
CA ILE A 13 58.28 11.53 32.91
C ILE A 13 58.21 10.16 33.59
N PHE A 14 58.57 10.07 34.88
CA PHE A 14 58.44 8.83 35.66
C PHE A 14 56.98 8.42 35.83
N LYS A 15 56.08 9.38 36.06
CA LYS A 15 54.64 9.14 36.22
C LYS A 15 54.00 8.70 34.90
N GLU A 16 54.39 9.32 33.79
CA GLU A 16 53.95 8.95 32.45
C GLU A 16 54.45 7.55 32.07
N ARG A 17 55.69 7.20 32.41
CA ARG A 17 56.24 5.84 32.16
C ARG A 17 55.71 4.77 33.11
N LEU A 18 55.40 5.11 34.37
CA LEU A 18 54.75 4.21 35.34
C LEU A 18 53.25 4.06 35.08
N SER A 19 52.63 4.93 34.25
CA SER A 19 51.25 4.72 33.81
C SER A 19 51.09 3.49 32.91
N ASN A 20 52.18 2.94 32.39
CA ASN A 20 52.15 1.64 31.74
C ASN A 20 52.02 0.53 32.82
N PRO A 21 50.90 -0.22 32.84
CA PRO A 21 50.64 -1.23 33.86
C PRO A 21 51.72 -2.32 33.89
N PHE A 22 52.39 -2.59 32.77
CA PHE A 22 53.52 -3.52 32.72
C PHE A 22 54.76 -2.97 33.40
N LEU A 23 55.15 -1.72 33.12
CA LEU A 23 56.35 -1.12 33.72
C LEU A 23 56.19 -0.92 35.23
N PHE A 24 54.98 -0.56 35.67
CA PHE A 24 54.67 -0.47 37.10
C PHE A 24 54.77 -1.83 37.79
N THR A 25 54.15 -2.86 37.22
CA THR A 25 54.18 -4.22 37.78
C THR A 25 55.60 -4.78 37.75
N TYR A 26 56.34 -4.56 36.67
CA TYR A 26 57.75 -4.93 36.54
C TYR A 26 58.61 -4.26 37.60
N PHE A 27 58.51 -2.94 37.76
CA PHE A 27 59.26 -2.20 38.77
C PHE A 27 58.98 -2.74 40.17
N TRP A 28 57.71 -3.00 40.50
CA TRP A 28 57.31 -3.53 41.80
C TRP A 28 57.85 -4.94 42.04
N VAL A 29 57.73 -5.82 41.06
CA VAL A 29 58.22 -7.21 41.14
C VAL A 29 59.76 -7.24 41.18
N PHE A 30 60.42 -6.37 40.42
CA PHE A 30 61.88 -6.25 40.40
C PHE A 30 62.39 -5.83 41.78
N CYS A 31 61.79 -4.81 42.39
CA CYS A 31 62.11 -4.38 43.74
C CYS A 31 61.81 -5.46 44.79
N SER A 32 60.71 -6.21 44.63
CA SER A 32 60.31 -7.27 45.56
C SER A 32 61.24 -8.49 45.49
N LEU A 33 61.71 -8.87 44.30
CA LEU A 33 62.60 -10.03 44.12
C LEU A 33 64.07 -9.69 44.40
N ASN A 34 64.51 -8.49 44.03
CA ASN A 34 65.87 -8.01 44.30
C ASN A 34 65.98 -7.23 45.63
N TRP A 35 65.01 -7.38 46.53
CA TRP A 35 64.94 -6.60 47.77
C TRP A 35 66.20 -6.76 48.65
N LYS A 36 66.80 -7.95 48.68
CA LYS A 36 68.05 -8.22 49.42
C LYS A 36 69.21 -7.42 48.85
N THR A 37 69.36 -7.41 47.53
CA THR A 37 70.39 -6.68 46.80
C THR A 37 70.23 -5.17 46.99
N ILE A 38 68.98 -4.68 46.95
CA ILE A 38 68.64 -3.28 47.18
C ILE A 38 68.94 -2.87 48.63
N LEU A 39 68.50 -3.67 49.61
CA LEU A 39 68.76 -3.39 51.02
C LEU A 39 70.26 -3.47 51.35
N TRP A 40 70.99 -4.42 50.79
CA TRP A 40 72.44 -4.51 50.96
C TRP A 40 73.14 -3.27 50.39
N LEU A 41 72.76 -2.85 49.18
CA LEU A 41 73.32 -1.65 48.56
C LEU A 41 73.06 -0.38 49.39
N LEU A 42 71.85 -0.25 49.94
CA LEU A 42 71.40 0.92 50.70
C LEU A 42 71.88 0.95 52.16
N LEU A 43 71.92 -0.18 52.86
CA LEU A 43 72.14 -0.24 54.31
C LEU A 43 73.58 -0.61 54.71
N GLU A 44 74.34 -1.30 53.86
CA GLU A 44 75.71 -1.68 54.20
C GLU A 44 76.59 -0.42 54.36
N PRO A 45 77.38 -0.24 55.43
CA PRO A 45 78.25 0.92 55.55
C PRO A 45 79.50 0.76 54.66
N GLY A 46 79.66 1.62 53.65
CA GLY A 46 80.83 1.61 52.77
C GLY A 46 80.72 2.56 51.58
N GLU A 47 81.85 2.85 50.93
CA GLU A 47 81.90 3.68 49.71
C GLU A 47 81.14 3.00 48.56
N ILE A 48 80.22 3.73 47.91
CA ILE A 48 79.34 3.21 46.84
C ILE A 48 80.13 2.54 45.70
N SER A 49 81.32 3.06 45.40
CA SER A 49 82.22 2.51 44.37
C SER A 49 82.66 1.08 44.67
N LYS A 50 83.03 0.77 45.92
CA LYS A 50 83.45 -0.57 46.35
C LYS A 50 82.27 -1.54 46.40
N LYS A 51 81.09 -1.05 46.80
CA LYS A 51 79.85 -1.84 46.81
C LYS A 51 79.44 -2.29 45.42
N LEU A 52 79.47 -1.39 44.43
CA LEU A 52 79.09 -1.72 43.05
C LEU A 52 80.00 -2.78 42.43
N PHE A 53 81.30 -2.79 42.78
CA PHE A 53 82.23 -3.81 42.31
C PHE A 53 81.99 -5.18 42.95
N LEU A 54 81.64 -5.22 44.24
CA LEU A 54 81.35 -6.47 44.97
C LEU A 54 79.93 -7.01 44.71
N LEU A 55 79.02 -6.16 44.24
CA LEU A 55 77.61 -6.44 44.01
C LEU A 55 77.40 -7.66 43.12
N GLU A 56 78.09 -7.72 41.98
CA GLU A 56 77.94 -8.81 41.00
C GLU A 56 78.41 -10.17 41.56
N SER A 57 79.35 -10.14 42.52
CA SER A 57 79.95 -11.36 43.09
C SER A 57 79.20 -11.91 44.31
N GLN A 58 78.55 -11.06 45.10
CA GLN A 58 77.88 -11.45 46.34
C GLN A 58 76.36 -11.54 46.19
N HIS A 59 75.75 -10.64 45.40
CA HIS A 59 74.31 -10.54 45.21
C HIS A 59 73.98 -10.18 43.75
N PRO A 60 74.02 -11.16 42.82
CA PRO A 60 73.74 -10.90 41.41
C PRO A 60 72.31 -10.38 41.23
N TRP A 61 72.14 -9.43 40.31
CA TRP A 61 70.84 -8.90 39.95
C TRP A 61 70.07 -9.91 39.10
N ASP A 62 68.84 -10.21 39.52
CA ASP A 62 67.92 -10.96 38.68
C ASP A 62 67.10 -10.00 37.82
N TRP A 63 67.53 -9.87 36.57
CA TRP A 63 66.89 -9.02 35.57
C TRP A 63 65.72 -9.71 34.86
N TRP A 64 65.74 -11.04 34.77
CA TRP A 64 64.86 -11.79 33.86
C TRP A 64 63.61 -12.32 34.55
N THR A 65 63.71 -12.82 35.77
CA THR A 65 62.55 -13.35 36.50
C THR A 65 61.46 -12.29 36.71
N PRO A 66 61.79 -11.02 37.08
CA PRO A 66 60.78 -9.99 37.21
C PRO A 66 60.03 -9.66 35.92
N ILE A 67 60.68 -9.79 34.75
CA ILE A 67 60.05 -9.57 33.44
C ILE A 67 58.96 -10.61 33.20
N TRP A 68 59.29 -11.89 33.38
CA TRP A 68 58.34 -12.99 33.18
C TRP A 68 57.18 -12.93 34.17
N VAL A 69 57.48 -12.69 35.45
CA VAL A 69 56.44 -12.60 36.49
C VAL A 69 55.52 -11.40 36.24
N ALA A 70 56.05 -10.25 35.83
CA ALA A 70 55.22 -9.08 35.48
C ALA A 70 54.35 -9.35 34.24
N ALA A 71 54.90 -10.00 33.21
CA ALA A 71 54.13 -10.37 32.01
C ALA A 71 52.97 -11.31 32.35
N VAL A 72 53.23 -12.32 33.18
CA VAL A 72 52.22 -13.27 33.65
C VAL A 72 51.15 -12.59 34.51
N LEU A 73 51.55 -11.72 35.45
CA LEU A 73 50.59 -10.99 36.30
C LEU A 73 49.68 -10.07 35.49
N VAL A 74 50.23 -9.29 34.56
CA VAL A 74 49.45 -8.40 33.69
C VAL A 74 48.52 -9.20 32.78
N ALA A 75 48.96 -10.36 32.29
CA ALA A 75 48.13 -11.24 31.47
C ALA A 75 46.99 -11.90 32.28
N ILE A 76 47.21 -12.22 33.55
CA ILE A 76 46.24 -12.92 34.41
C ILE A 76 45.23 -11.95 35.04
N LEU A 77 45.59 -10.68 35.25
CA LEU A 77 44.71 -9.68 35.89
C LEU A 77 43.30 -9.57 35.25
N PRO A 78 43.15 -9.51 33.90
CA PRO A 78 41.84 -9.53 33.25
C PRO A 78 41.03 -10.80 33.57
N TRP A 79 41.70 -11.95 33.67
CA TRP A 79 41.07 -13.23 34.00
C TRP A 79 40.64 -13.28 35.45
N VAL A 80 41.44 -12.75 36.38
CA VAL A 80 41.06 -12.62 37.78
C VAL A 80 39.80 -11.77 37.92
N ASN A 81 39.71 -10.66 37.18
CA ASN A 81 38.51 -9.82 37.19
C ASN A 81 37.29 -10.58 36.65
N ALA A 82 37.45 -11.32 35.55
CA ALA A 82 36.37 -12.17 35.01
C ALA A 82 35.95 -13.27 35.99
N ILE A 83 36.89 -13.91 36.68
CA ILE A 83 36.61 -14.92 37.70
C ILE A 83 35.85 -14.30 38.87
N VAL A 84 36.25 -13.12 39.34
CA VAL A 84 35.54 -12.41 40.43
C VAL A 84 34.11 -12.07 40.02
N GLU A 85 33.88 -11.65 38.77
CA GLU A 85 32.53 -11.38 38.26
C GLU A 85 31.68 -12.68 38.19
N ILE A 86 32.28 -13.77 37.73
CA ILE A 86 31.62 -15.09 37.72
C ILE A 86 31.28 -15.54 39.15
N LEU A 87 32.21 -15.38 40.10
CA LEU A 87 31.99 -15.71 41.51
C LEU A 87 30.88 -14.84 42.13
N LYS A 88 30.82 -13.55 41.79
CA LYS A 88 29.71 -12.66 42.21
C LYS A 88 28.38 -13.14 41.67
N ARG A 89 28.28 -13.43 40.36
CA ARG A 89 27.04 -13.92 39.74
C ARG A 89 26.61 -15.27 40.31
N LEU A 90 27.55 -16.16 40.58
CA LEU A 90 27.28 -17.44 41.22
C LEU A 90 26.82 -17.26 42.67
N ALA A 91 27.46 -16.37 43.43
CA ALA A 91 27.06 -16.04 44.79
C ALA A 91 25.65 -15.46 44.80
N GLU A 92 25.37 -14.45 43.96
CA GLU A 92 24.05 -13.82 43.81
C GLU A 92 22.97 -14.83 43.41
N ASN A 93 23.23 -15.70 42.43
CA ASN A 93 22.27 -16.73 42.02
C ASN A 93 22.02 -17.76 43.14
N THR A 94 23.06 -18.16 43.86
CA THR A 94 22.95 -19.11 44.98
C THR A 94 22.20 -18.49 46.16
N THR A 95 22.49 -17.23 46.49
CA THR A 95 21.79 -16.49 47.54
C THR A 95 20.34 -16.23 47.16
N ASN A 96 20.05 -15.89 45.91
CA ASN A 96 18.68 -15.62 45.45
C ASN A 96 17.85 -16.91 45.44
N GLN A 97 18.44 -18.05 45.09
CA GLN A 97 17.79 -19.36 45.23
C GLN A 97 17.54 -19.75 46.69
N LEU A 98 18.43 -19.41 47.61
CA LEU A 98 18.29 -19.70 49.03
C LEU A 98 17.27 -18.77 49.71
N LEU A 99 17.22 -17.51 49.30
CA LEU A 99 16.27 -16.49 49.75
C LEU A 99 14.86 -16.76 49.22
N SER A 100 14.71 -17.09 47.93
CA SER A 100 13.42 -17.46 47.34
C SER A 100 12.82 -18.72 47.97
N LYS A 101 13.62 -19.73 48.29
CA LYS A 101 13.18 -20.92 49.06
C LYS A 101 12.66 -20.58 50.46
N LYS A 102 13.13 -19.50 51.07
CA LYS A 102 12.63 -18.99 52.36
C LYS A 102 11.46 -18.01 52.23
N GLY A 103 10.98 -17.74 51.01
CA GLY A 103 9.89 -16.80 50.74
C GLY A 103 10.30 -15.33 50.83
N TRP A 104 11.62 -15.05 50.86
CA TRP A 104 12.12 -13.68 50.92
C TRP A 104 12.16 -13.13 49.49
N LYS A 105 11.45 -12.03 49.25
CA LYS A 105 11.42 -11.34 47.96
C LYS A 105 12.83 -10.90 47.60
N GLU A 106 13.25 -11.21 46.38
CA GLU A 106 14.51 -10.81 45.79
C GLU A 106 14.66 -9.28 45.92
N MET A 107 15.72 -8.84 46.61
CA MET A 107 16.10 -7.41 46.62
C MET A 107 16.68 -7.08 45.25
N VAL A 108 15.78 -6.81 44.30
CA VAL A 108 16.17 -6.18 43.04
C VAL A 108 16.53 -4.73 43.38
N VAL A 109 17.68 -4.27 42.89
CA VAL A 109 18.09 -2.87 43.02
C VAL A 109 16.90 -2.00 42.56
N PRO A 110 16.43 -1.02 43.37
CA PRO A 110 15.18 -0.30 43.12
C PRO A 110 15.13 0.32 41.71
N GLU A 111 16.28 0.76 41.21
CA GLU A 111 16.44 1.29 39.85
C GLU A 111 16.11 0.27 38.74
N ILE A 112 16.51 -1.00 38.90
CA ILE A 112 16.21 -2.07 37.94
C ILE A 112 14.73 -2.46 38.04
N HIS A 113 14.14 -2.44 39.24
CA HIS A 113 12.74 -2.77 39.44
C HIS A 113 11.82 -1.73 38.79
N GLU A 114 12.11 -0.44 38.98
CA GLU A 114 11.37 0.67 38.36
C GLU A 114 11.52 0.65 36.83
N ALA A 115 12.73 0.43 36.33
CA ALA A 115 12.96 0.29 34.88
C ALA A 115 12.18 -0.89 34.27
N THR A 116 12.09 -2.01 34.99
CA THR A 116 11.33 -3.19 34.55
C THR A 116 9.83 -2.92 34.57
N LYS A 117 9.32 -2.24 35.61
CA LYS A 117 7.91 -1.86 35.72
C LYS A 117 7.51 -0.89 34.61
N LEU A 118 8.37 0.08 34.28
CA LEU A 118 8.14 1.02 33.19
C LEU A 118 8.09 0.29 31.83
N LYS A 119 9.02 -0.63 31.59
CA LYS A 119 9.02 -1.47 30.37
C LYS A 119 7.75 -2.32 30.26
N ASN A 120 7.31 -2.94 31.34
CA ASN A 120 6.09 -3.74 31.34
C ASN A 120 4.86 -2.89 31.01
N HIS A 121 4.79 -1.67 31.55
CA HIS A 121 3.68 -0.76 31.24
C HIS A 121 3.71 -0.28 29.78
N ASP A 122 4.89 0.01 29.22
CA ASP A 122 5.02 0.35 27.80
C ASP A 122 4.63 -0.82 26.90
N LEU A 123 5.01 -2.05 27.26
CA LEU A 123 4.60 -3.27 26.56
C LEU A 123 3.08 -3.47 26.61
N GLU A 124 2.44 -3.20 27.75
CA GLU A 124 0.98 -3.25 27.90
C GLU A 124 0.28 -2.24 26.98
N ILE A 125 0.75 -0.99 26.94
CA ILE A 125 0.24 0.04 26.03
C ILE A 125 0.43 -0.36 24.56
N GLN A 126 1.56 -0.96 24.21
CA GLN A 126 1.81 -1.43 22.85
C GLN A 126 0.88 -2.59 22.48
N LEU A 127 0.60 -3.50 23.42
CA LEU A 127 -0.31 -4.61 23.23
C LEU A 127 -1.74 -4.12 23.01
N ASP A 128 -2.24 -3.20 23.85
CA ASP A 128 -3.56 -2.57 23.67
C ASP A 128 -3.69 -1.87 22.30
N ARG A 129 -2.65 -1.16 21.87
CA ARG A 129 -2.62 -0.51 20.55
C ARG A 129 -2.60 -1.53 19.41
N ALA A 130 -1.92 -2.66 19.59
CA ALA A 130 -1.88 -3.73 18.60
C ALA A 130 -3.25 -4.42 18.48
N GLU A 131 -3.92 -4.71 19.61
CA GLU A 131 -5.26 -5.28 19.64
C GLU A 131 -6.29 -4.33 19.00
N ALA A 132 -6.23 -3.03 19.31
CA ALA A 132 -7.10 -2.03 18.70
C ALA A 132 -6.88 -1.87 17.18
N ARG A 133 -5.66 -2.10 16.70
CA ARG A 133 -5.38 -2.14 15.25
C ARG A 133 -5.90 -3.42 14.62
N GLN A 134 -5.75 -4.54 15.30
CA GLN A 134 -6.23 -5.83 14.82
C GLN A 134 -7.74 -5.86 14.71
N SER A 135 -8.47 -5.33 15.71
CA SER A 135 -9.93 -5.25 15.66
C SER A 135 -10.43 -4.41 14.49
N LYS A 136 -9.81 -3.24 14.25
CA LYS A 136 -10.10 -2.41 13.06
C LYS A 136 -9.83 -3.13 11.75
N LEU A 137 -8.70 -3.84 11.65
CA LEU A 137 -8.38 -4.61 10.44
C LEU A 137 -9.40 -5.74 10.20
N ILE A 138 -9.90 -6.38 11.26
CA ILE A 138 -10.94 -7.40 11.16
C ILE A 138 -12.25 -6.77 10.66
N GLU A 139 -12.65 -5.63 11.22
CA GLU A 139 -13.85 -4.89 10.80
C GLU A 139 -13.75 -4.44 9.34
N ASP A 140 -12.63 -3.84 8.94
CA ASP A 140 -12.36 -3.41 7.57
C ASP A 140 -12.43 -4.60 6.61
N ASN A 141 -11.82 -5.74 6.97
CA ASN A 141 -11.81 -6.94 6.14
C ASN A 141 -13.20 -7.57 6.00
N GLN A 142 -14.01 -7.58 7.07
CA GLN A 142 -15.42 -7.97 7.00
C GLN A 142 -16.22 -7.03 6.09
N SER A 143 -16.00 -5.72 6.22
CA SER A 143 -16.69 -4.74 5.37
C SER A 143 -16.32 -4.90 3.89
N LEU A 144 -15.04 -5.18 3.59
CA LEU A 144 -14.54 -5.44 2.25
C LEU A 144 -15.10 -6.74 1.68
N SER A 145 -15.14 -7.80 2.50
CA SER A 145 -15.76 -9.08 2.12
C SER A 145 -17.23 -8.90 1.76
N ASN A 146 -17.98 -8.13 2.55
CA ASN A 146 -19.39 -7.83 2.27
C ASN A 146 -19.54 -7.04 0.96
N LYS A 147 -18.76 -5.97 0.77
CA LYS A 147 -18.76 -5.19 -0.49
C LYS A 147 -18.39 -6.02 -1.71
N LEU A 148 -17.46 -6.96 -1.56
CA LEU A 148 -17.06 -7.87 -2.64
C LEU A 148 -18.18 -8.87 -2.97
N HIS A 149 -18.89 -9.36 -1.96
CA HIS A 149 -20.06 -10.20 -2.15
C HIS A 149 -21.19 -9.45 -2.86
N GLU A 150 -21.51 -8.23 -2.41
CA GLU A 150 -22.51 -7.35 -3.06
C GLU A 150 -22.14 -7.04 -4.51
N THR A 151 -20.86 -6.70 -4.78
CA THR A 151 -20.37 -6.44 -6.13
C THR A 151 -20.46 -7.70 -7.01
N SER A 152 -20.16 -8.87 -6.46
CA SER A 152 -20.29 -10.15 -7.16
C SER A 152 -21.75 -10.47 -7.51
N GLN A 153 -22.68 -10.25 -6.58
CA GLN A 153 -24.11 -10.39 -6.84
C GLN A 153 -24.59 -9.40 -7.90
N HIS A 154 -24.21 -8.13 -7.79
CA HIS A 154 -24.56 -7.10 -8.77
C HIS A 154 -24.05 -7.45 -10.17
N ASN A 155 -22.84 -7.99 -10.29
CA ASN A 155 -22.30 -8.45 -11.57
C ASN A 155 -23.09 -9.64 -12.14
N LYS A 156 -23.56 -10.57 -11.32
CA LYS A 156 -24.44 -11.66 -11.77
C LYS A 156 -25.76 -11.12 -12.30
N ASP A 157 -26.35 -10.14 -11.61
CA ASP A 157 -27.59 -9.51 -12.03
C ASP A 157 -27.41 -8.75 -13.35
N LEU A 158 -26.29 -8.04 -13.52
CA LEU A 158 -25.94 -7.37 -14.78
C LEU A 158 -25.80 -8.35 -15.95
N LEU A 159 -25.21 -9.53 -15.72
CA LEU A 159 -25.15 -10.57 -16.76
C LEU A 159 -26.55 -11.10 -17.10
N ALA A 160 -27.41 -11.31 -16.10
CA ALA A 160 -28.79 -11.75 -16.32
C ALA A 160 -29.65 -10.69 -17.04
N ILE A 161 -29.37 -9.40 -16.83
CA ILE A 161 -30.00 -8.30 -17.58
C ILE A 161 -29.48 -8.31 -19.03
N ARG A 162 -28.16 -8.42 -19.23
CA ARG A 162 -27.56 -8.46 -20.57
C ARG A 162 -28.11 -9.60 -21.43
N GLU A 163 -28.29 -10.80 -20.86
CA GLU A 163 -28.89 -11.93 -21.58
C GLU A 163 -30.36 -11.68 -21.95
N ARG A 164 -31.13 -11.05 -21.05
CA ARG A 164 -32.51 -10.63 -21.36
C ARG A 164 -32.57 -9.59 -22.47
N ASP A 165 -31.69 -8.59 -22.45
CA ASP A 165 -31.62 -7.56 -23.48
C ASP A 165 -31.20 -8.14 -24.83
N LYS A 166 -30.26 -9.08 -24.85
CA LYS A 166 -29.89 -9.82 -26.06
C LYS A 166 -31.10 -10.55 -26.65
N LYS A 167 -31.83 -11.31 -25.84
CA LYS A 167 -33.03 -12.02 -26.28
C LYS A 167 -34.11 -11.06 -26.79
N ASN A 168 -34.35 -9.96 -26.09
CA ASN A 168 -35.31 -8.94 -26.52
C ASN A 168 -34.90 -8.30 -27.86
N THR A 169 -33.60 -8.13 -28.09
CA THR A 169 -33.05 -7.59 -29.36
C THR A 169 -33.30 -8.59 -30.50
N GLU A 170 -32.99 -9.87 -30.29
CA GLU A 170 -33.26 -10.94 -31.26
C GLU A 170 -34.76 -11.06 -31.59
N GLU A 171 -35.65 -10.95 -30.58
CA GLU A 171 -37.10 -10.94 -30.80
C GLU A 171 -37.55 -9.71 -31.59
N SER A 172 -36.97 -8.54 -31.31
CA SER A 172 -37.26 -7.31 -32.04
C SER A 172 -36.80 -7.39 -33.50
N GLU A 173 -35.62 -7.96 -33.77
CA GLU A 173 -35.12 -8.18 -35.14
C GLU A 173 -36.03 -9.12 -35.94
N ARG A 174 -36.48 -10.23 -35.34
CA ARG A 174 -37.44 -11.14 -35.99
C ARG A 174 -38.75 -10.44 -36.33
N TYR A 175 -39.22 -9.56 -35.44
CA TYR A 175 -40.43 -8.79 -35.67
C TYR A 175 -40.26 -7.78 -36.80
N ILE A 176 -39.13 -7.08 -36.87
CA ILE A 176 -38.78 -6.18 -37.97
C ILE A 176 -38.79 -6.93 -39.30
N HIS A 177 -38.10 -8.07 -39.39
CA HIS A 177 -38.08 -8.89 -40.61
C HIS A 177 -39.49 -9.36 -41.03
N THR A 178 -40.36 -9.64 -40.06
CA THR A 178 -41.76 -10.01 -40.35
C THR A 178 -42.54 -8.81 -40.91
N LEU A 179 -42.31 -7.60 -40.38
CA LEU A 179 -42.94 -6.38 -40.88
C LEU A 179 -42.43 -6.02 -42.28
N GLU A 180 -41.14 -6.17 -42.53
CA GLU A 180 -40.55 -5.96 -43.85
C GLU A 180 -41.19 -6.89 -44.89
N GLY A 181 -41.35 -8.19 -44.58
CA GLY A 181 -42.04 -9.13 -45.47
C GLY A 181 -43.52 -8.77 -45.70
N LYS A 182 -44.23 -8.25 -44.70
CA LYS A 182 -45.61 -7.75 -44.88
C LYS A 182 -45.68 -6.46 -45.70
N LEU A 183 -44.67 -5.61 -45.58
CA LEU A 183 -44.59 -4.38 -46.37
C LEU A 183 -44.37 -4.70 -47.84
N GLU A 184 -43.48 -5.66 -48.14
CA GLU A 184 -43.21 -6.12 -49.50
C GLU A 184 -44.45 -6.72 -50.15
N THR A 185 -45.20 -7.57 -49.44
CA THR A 185 -46.46 -8.12 -49.98
C THR A 185 -47.53 -7.05 -50.17
N ALA A 186 -47.62 -6.07 -49.26
CA ALA A 186 -48.53 -4.94 -49.44
C ALA A 186 -48.16 -4.07 -50.65
N GLN A 187 -46.86 -3.88 -50.91
CA GLN A 187 -46.36 -3.19 -52.11
C GLN A 187 -46.73 -3.94 -53.39
N GLN A 188 -46.51 -5.26 -53.44
CA GLN A 188 -46.90 -6.10 -54.58
C GLN A 188 -48.40 -6.04 -54.85
N ASN A 189 -49.22 -6.15 -53.80
CA ASN A 189 -50.68 -6.03 -53.93
C ASN A 189 -51.09 -4.64 -54.44
N ALA A 190 -50.43 -3.57 -54.00
CA ALA A 190 -50.71 -2.22 -54.47
C ALA A 190 -50.36 -2.05 -55.96
N GLU A 191 -49.25 -2.62 -56.42
CA GLU A 191 -48.87 -2.65 -57.83
C GLU A 191 -49.90 -3.41 -58.68
N GLU A 192 -50.38 -4.55 -58.19
CA GLU A 192 -51.43 -5.32 -58.86
C GLU A 192 -52.75 -4.53 -58.97
N VAL A 193 -53.16 -3.85 -57.89
CA VAL A 193 -54.34 -2.98 -57.91
C VAL A 193 -54.19 -1.83 -58.89
N ILE A 194 -53.01 -1.20 -58.95
CA ILE A 194 -52.73 -0.13 -59.93
C ILE A 194 -52.84 -0.66 -61.36
N LYS A 195 -52.35 -1.88 -61.62
CA LYS A 195 -52.46 -2.51 -62.93
C LYS A 195 -53.93 -2.77 -63.31
N VAL A 196 -54.70 -3.39 -62.41
CA VAL A 196 -56.14 -3.63 -62.61
C VAL A 196 -56.88 -2.32 -62.85
N TYR A 197 -56.57 -1.26 -62.10
CA TYR A 197 -57.17 0.06 -62.30
C TYR A 197 -56.88 0.62 -63.70
N ASN A 198 -55.63 0.51 -64.18
CA ASN A 198 -55.26 0.98 -65.51
C ASN A 198 -55.95 0.19 -66.63
N ASP A 199 -56.07 -1.14 -66.47
CA ASP A 199 -56.80 -2.00 -67.40
C ASP A 199 -58.29 -1.63 -67.45
N LEU A 200 -58.91 -1.41 -66.28
CA LEU A 200 -60.32 -1.01 -66.18
C LEU A 200 -60.56 0.37 -66.79
N LYS A 201 -59.66 1.32 -66.55
CA LYS A 201 -59.69 2.66 -67.13
C LYS A 201 -59.59 2.59 -68.66
N PHE A 202 -58.76 1.71 -69.20
CA PHE A 202 -58.63 1.50 -70.64
C PHE A 202 -59.93 0.94 -71.24
N GLU A 203 -60.53 -0.08 -70.62
CA GLU A 203 -61.83 -0.62 -71.06
C GLU A 203 -62.95 0.42 -70.95
N PHE A 204 -62.95 1.26 -69.90
CA PHE A 204 -63.91 2.36 -69.78
C PHE A 204 -63.77 3.40 -70.89
N GLU A 205 -62.55 3.84 -71.23
CA GLU A 205 -62.31 4.76 -72.34
C GLU A 205 -62.71 4.17 -73.70
N LYS A 206 -62.55 2.85 -73.86
CA LYS A 206 -63.01 2.12 -75.05
C LYS A 206 -64.55 2.04 -75.12
N LEU A 207 -65.22 1.77 -74.00
CA LEU A 207 -66.68 1.81 -73.90
C LEU A 207 -67.23 3.22 -74.17
N LYS A 208 -66.60 4.25 -73.61
CA LYS A 208 -66.94 5.66 -73.85
C LYS A 208 -66.84 6.06 -75.32
N LYS A 209 -65.80 5.59 -76.03
CA LYS A 209 -65.69 5.77 -77.49
C LYS A 209 -66.76 5.02 -78.28
N ASN A 210 -67.20 3.87 -77.79
CA ASN A 210 -68.26 3.09 -78.42
C ASN A 210 -69.67 3.60 -78.07
N SER A 211 -69.84 4.36 -76.98
CA SER A 211 -71.12 4.89 -76.49
C SER A 211 -71.47 6.28 -77.03
N GLU A 212 -70.67 6.87 -77.93
CA GLU A 212 -71.07 8.04 -78.73
C GLU A 212 -72.28 7.76 -79.66
N SER A 213 -72.88 6.56 -79.59
CA SER A 213 -74.13 6.24 -80.27
C SER A 213 -75.32 5.81 -79.39
N THR A 214 -75.23 5.70 -78.05
CA THR A 214 -76.45 5.42 -77.23
C THR A 214 -76.31 5.67 -75.73
N ASP A 215 -77.26 6.45 -75.19
CA ASP A 215 -77.70 6.72 -73.80
C ASP A 215 -76.73 6.55 -72.62
N LEU A 216 -76.24 7.70 -72.14
CA LEU A 216 -75.32 7.92 -71.02
C LEU A 216 -75.92 7.66 -69.62
N ASP A 217 -77.24 7.53 -69.47
CA ASP A 217 -77.89 7.42 -68.15
C ASP A 217 -77.79 6.03 -67.49
N SER A 218 -77.36 5.00 -68.23
CA SER A 218 -77.28 3.63 -67.73
C SER A 218 -75.93 3.27 -67.08
N LEU A 219 -74.85 3.97 -67.45
CA LEU A 219 -73.48 3.71 -66.95
C LEU A 219 -73.14 4.45 -65.65
N GLU A 220 -73.81 5.56 -65.35
CA GLU A 220 -73.60 6.31 -64.10
C GLU A 220 -74.02 5.50 -62.85
N LYS A 221 -74.95 4.54 -63.04
CA LYS A 221 -75.43 3.66 -61.97
C LYS A 221 -74.45 2.54 -61.61
N GLU A 222 -73.75 1.96 -62.58
CA GLU A 222 -72.73 0.92 -62.32
C GLU A 222 -71.43 1.49 -61.74
N VAL A 223 -71.05 2.72 -62.11
CA VAL A 223 -69.88 3.39 -61.51
C VAL A 223 -70.15 3.77 -60.04
N SER A 224 -71.40 4.14 -59.70
CA SER A 224 -71.79 4.42 -58.32
C SER A 224 -71.74 3.16 -57.42
N ASP A 225 -71.97 1.96 -57.97
CA ASP A 225 -71.87 0.70 -57.21
C ASP A 225 -70.41 0.29 -56.95
N ILE A 226 -69.47 0.68 -57.82
CA ILE A 226 -68.03 0.47 -57.61
C ILE A 226 -67.50 1.39 -56.49
N GLN A 227 -68.08 2.58 -56.31
CA GLN A 227 -67.68 3.54 -55.27
C GLN A 227 -68.11 3.12 -53.85
N ILE A 228 -69.03 2.15 -53.72
CA ILE A 228 -69.53 1.63 -52.44
C ILE A 228 -68.62 0.53 -51.85
N ASN A 229 -67.73 -0.09 -52.63
CA ASN A 229 -66.86 -1.17 -52.14
C ASN A 229 -65.41 -0.78 -51.81
N LEU A 230 -65.05 0.50 -51.89
CA LEU A 230 -63.72 0.99 -51.53
C LEU A 230 -63.42 1.22 -50.01
N PRO A 231 -64.37 1.18 -49.05
CA PRO A 231 -64.00 1.33 -47.62
C PRO A 231 -63.32 0.09 -47.02
N GLY A 232 -63.40 -1.09 -47.65
CA GLY A 232 -62.94 -2.36 -47.08
C GLY A 232 -61.42 -2.53 -46.96
N LEU A 233 -60.62 -1.68 -47.60
CA LEU A 233 -59.15 -1.77 -47.59
C LEU A 233 -58.46 -0.81 -46.60
N LEU A 234 -59.20 0.13 -46.00
CA LEU A 234 -58.65 1.13 -45.06
C LEU A 234 -58.89 0.81 -43.57
N ASP A 235 -59.74 -0.17 -43.25
CA ASP A 235 -60.09 -0.49 -41.86
C ASP A 235 -59.05 -1.38 -41.13
N ASN A 236 -58.08 -1.94 -41.84
CA ASN A 236 -57.04 -2.80 -41.23
C ASN A 236 -55.83 -2.04 -40.65
N ASN A 237 -55.83 -0.69 -40.69
CA ASN A 237 -54.70 0.14 -40.24
C ASN A 237 -54.95 0.97 -38.95
N LYS A 238 -56.08 0.78 -38.27
CA LYS A 238 -56.28 1.27 -36.89
C LYS A 238 -56.35 0.06 -35.95
N PRO A 239 -55.24 -0.36 -35.31
CA PRO A 239 -54.61 0.43 -34.26
C PRO A 239 -53.08 0.22 -34.19
N ILE A 240 -52.32 0.65 -35.21
CA ILE A 240 -50.85 0.54 -35.14
C ILE A 240 -50.23 1.67 -34.29
N ASN A 241 -50.97 2.76 -34.05
CA ASN A 241 -50.36 4.00 -33.59
C ASN A 241 -50.46 4.31 -32.08
N SER A 242 -51.18 3.55 -31.24
CA SER A 242 -51.34 3.93 -29.81
C SER A 242 -50.35 3.23 -28.87
N LYS A 243 -50.16 1.91 -28.99
CA LYS A 243 -49.22 1.15 -28.14
C LYS A 243 -47.76 1.40 -28.50
N TYR A 244 -47.45 1.57 -29.79
CA TYR A 244 -46.08 1.77 -30.28
C TYR A 244 -45.55 3.16 -29.88
N LEU A 245 -46.36 4.21 -30.05
CA LEU A 245 -46.04 5.56 -29.57
C LEU A 245 -45.91 5.62 -28.04
N GLN A 246 -46.73 4.86 -27.29
CA GLN A 246 -46.58 4.76 -25.84
C GLN A 246 -45.27 4.09 -25.41
N LYS A 247 -44.84 3.04 -26.12
CA LYS A 247 -43.60 2.31 -25.82
C LYS A 247 -42.36 3.15 -26.17
N LEU A 248 -42.37 3.84 -27.32
CA LEU A 248 -41.34 4.80 -27.71
C LEU A 248 -41.25 5.96 -26.72
N ARG A 249 -42.39 6.54 -26.29
CA ARG A 249 -42.42 7.62 -25.29
C ARG A 249 -41.84 7.16 -23.95
N ARG A 250 -42.16 5.94 -23.49
CA ARG A 250 -41.57 5.36 -22.25
C ARG A 250 -40.06 5.11 -22.37
N GLN A 251 -39.58 4.65 -23.52
CA GLN A 251 -38.14 4.47 -23.76
C GLN A 251 -37.40 5.81 -23.79
N GLN A 252 -38.02 6.84 -24.37
CA GLN A 252 -37.47 8.20 -24.41
C GLN A 252 -37.44 8.84 -23.01
N GLU A 253 -38.47 8.62 -22.19
CA GLU A 253 -38.53 9.04 -20.77
C GLU A 253 -37.48 8.34 -19.89
N MET A 254 -37.13 7.07 -20.17
CA MET A 254 -36.07 6.35 -19.46
C MET A 254 -34.65 6.81 -19.86
N LEU A 255 -34.47 7.26 -21.10
CA LEU A 255 -33.16 7.72 -21.60
C LEU A 255 -32.82 9.16 -21.16
N LEU A 256 -33.83 9.98 -20.86
CA LEU A 256 -33.67 11.37 -20.38
C LEU A 256 -32.83 11.51 -19.09
N PRO A 257 -33.06 10.74 -18.01
CA PRO A 257 -32.22 10.81 -16.82
C PRO A 257 -30.79 10.32 -17.08
N ILE A 258 -30.60 9.33 -17.96
CA ILE A 258 -29.28 8.81 -18.35
C ILE A 258 -28.47 9.88 -19.10
N ALA A 259 -29.10 10.56 -20.07
CA ALA A 259 -28.48 11.68 -20.78
C ALA A 259 -28.14 12.85 -19.84
N SER A 260 -28.97 13.12 -18.83
CA SER A 260 -28.70 14.14 -17.81
C SER A 260 -27.52 13.80 -16.89
N GLN A 261 -27.33 12.51 -16.57
CA GLN A 261 -26.20 12.04 -15.77
C GLN A 261 -24.90 12.05 -16.58
N LEU A 262 -24.96 11.67 -17.86
CA LEU A 262 -23.84 11.80 -18.79
C LEU A 262 -23.38 13.25 -18.93
N ALA A 263 -24.30 14.21 -19.08
CA ALA A 263 -23.95 15.63 -19.14
C ALA A 263 -23.29 16.14 -17.84
N LYS A 264 -23.71 15.64 -16.67
CA LYS A 264 -23.07 15.95 -15.37
C LYS A 264 -21.69 15.31 -15.23
N MET A 265 -21.49 14.08 -15.72
CA MET A 265 -20.16 13.46 -15.74
C MET A 265 -19.21 14.23 -16.65
N ASP A 266 -19.71 14.72 -17.79
CA ASP A 266 -18.93 15.45 -18.78
C ASP A 266 -18.48 16.83 -18.27
N SER A 267 -19.29 17.49 -17.41
CA SER A 267 -18.88 18.71 -16.71
C SER A 267 -17.84 18.43 -15.64
N ILE A 268 -17.99 17.36 -14.86
CA ILE A 268 -17.02 16.93 -13.84
C ILE A 268 -15.67 16.60 -14.48
N PHE A 269 -15.67 15.95 -15.66
CA PHE A 269 -14.45 15.61 -16.38
C PHE A 269 -13.73 16.86 -16.93
N ARG A 270 -14.48 17.86 -17.39
CA ARG A 270 -13.92 19.16 -17.80
C ARG A 270 -13.31 19.91 -16.63
N ASP A 271 -13.98 19.92 -15.48
CA ASP A 271 -13.48 20.58 -14.28
C ASP A 271 -12.21 19.89 -13.74
N ALA A 272 -12.18 18.55 -13.74
CA ALA A 272 -10.99 17.79 -13.35
C ALA A 272 -9.79 18.03 -14.30
N SER A 273 -10.05 18.13 -15.60
CA SER A 273 -9.03 18.47 -16.60
C SER A 273 -8.47 19.89 -16.38
N HIS A 274 -9.33 20.85 -16.05
CA HIS A 274 -8.93 22.24 -15.76
C HIS A 274 -8.10 22.34 -14.46
N ILE A 275 -8.48 21.59 -13.42
CA ILE A 275 -7.72 21.49 -12.16
C ILE A 275 -6.33 20.89 -12.41
N HIS A 276 -6.24 19.83 -13.21
CA HIS A 276 -4.96 19.21 -13.56
C HIS A 276 -4.07 20.15 -14.39
N ALA A 277 -4.65 20.95 -15.28
CA ALA A 277 -3.93 21.99 -16.03
C ALA A 277 -3.38 23.10 -15.11
N LEU A 278 -4.17 23.57 -14.15
CA LEU A 278 -3.75 24.57 -13.16
C LEU A 278 -2.64 24.03 -12.24
N GLN A 279 -2.75 22.78 -11.81
CA GLN A 279 -1.74 22.12 -10.97
C GLN A 279 -0.40 21.96 -11.72
N LYS A 280 -0.46 21.65 -13.02
CA LYS A 280 0.72 21.59 -13.91
C LYS A 280 1.34 22.98 -14.13
N GLN A 281 0.55 24.04 -14.16
CA GLN A 281 1.02 25.42 -14.27
C GLN A 281 1.67 25.91 -12.96
N ALA A 282 1.10 25.57 -11.81
CA ALA A 282 1.67 25.85 -10.48
C ALA A 282 3.00 25.11 -10.23
N LEU A 283 3.12 23.86 -10.70
CA LEU A 283 4.39 23.13 -10.65
C LEU A 283 5.48 23.74 -11.55
N ARG A 284 5.08 24.36 -12.67
CA ARG A 284 6.00 25.09 -13.55
C ARG A 284 6.44 26.43 -12.96
N SER A 285 5.56 27.16 -12.27
CA SER A 285 5.93 28.41 -11.59
C SER A 285 6.86 28.15 -10.40
N ASN A 286 6.61 27.12 -9.58
CA ASN A 286 7.50 26.77 -8.47
C ASN A 286 8.92 26.36 -8.92
N ARG A 287 9.06 25.71 -10.09
CA ARG A 287 10.39 25.42 -10.67
C ARG A 287 11.14 26.65 -11.18
N LEU A 288 10.44 27.75 -11.46
CA LEU A 288 11.07 29.02 -11.85
C LEU A 288 11.52 29.83 -10.63
N PHE A 289 10.89 29.63 -9.46
CA PHE A 289 11.28 30.27 -8.20
C PHE A 289 12.45 29.58 -7.48
N THR A 290 12.70 28.29 -7.69
CA THR A 290 13.82 27.56 -7.08
C THR A 290 15.13 27.62 -7.88
N LYS A 291 15.20 28.43 -8.93
CA LYS A 291 16.39 28.58 -9.80
C LYS A 291 17.10 29.94 -9.67
N LYS A 292 16.74 30.71 -8.63
CA LYS A 292 17.44 31.91 -8.18
C LYS A 292 17.85 31.69 -6.72
N ASP A 293 18.91 30.90 -6.55
CA ASP A 293 19.85 30.94 -5.44
C ASP A 293 21.16 30.31 -5.94
#